data_AF-A0A246RU97-F1
#
_entry.id   AF-A0A246RU97-F1
#
_cell.length_a   1.000
_cell.length_b   1.000
_cell.length_c   1.000
_cell.angle_alpha   90.00
_cell.angle_beta   90.00
_cell.angle_gamma   90.00
#
_symmetry.space_group_name_H-M   'P 1'
#
loop_
_entity.id
_entity.type
_entity.pdbx_description
1 polymer ?
#
loop_
_entity_poly.entity_id
_entity_poly.type
_entity_poly.pdbx_seq_one_letter_code
_entity_poly.pdbx_strand_id
1 'polypeptide(L)'
;MQQRQGGFTLVELMVAMAIGTVIILGAGQLFLTTFQTFQTVDKVSRKQETLIFAVSTLTEAGRKGKIGDYAIISDERSSESGTRHYCVLQNEDKSQPIVDLAQVDEETACPTLSEASGDGVSHTVTLPIGDCREGVDATCDQITFTISERNKAISPEEPTS
;
A
#
# COMPACT_ATOMS: atom_id res chain seq x y z
N MET A 1 65.61 -23.10 20.50
CA MET A 1 65.20 -21.82 21.08
C MET A 1 63.77 -21.98 21.58
N GLN A 2 63.55 -22.08 22.89
CA GLN A 2 62.24 -22.33 23.49
C GLN A 2 61.50 -20.98 23.62
N GLN A 3 60.46 -20.76 22.82
CA GLN A 3 59.62 -19.58 22.98
C GLN A 3 58.84 -19.70 24.29
N ARG A 4 59.04 -18.74 25.19
CA ARG A 4 58.26 -18.61 26.43
C ARG A 4 56.83 -18.25 26.03
N GLN A 5 55.90 -19.17 26.20
CA GLN A 5 54.47 -18.90 26.10
C GLN A 5 54.11 -17.94 27.25
N GLY A 6 53.90 -16.66 26.93
CA GLY A 6 53.39 -15.69 27.88
C GLY A 6 51.93 -16.02 28.20
N GLY A 7 51.62 -16.32 29.46
CA GLY A 7 50.25 -16.52 29.91
C GLY A 7 49.46 -15.22 29.87
N PHE A 8 48.19 -15.28 29.48
CA PHE A 8 47.26 -14.15 29.47
C PHE A 8 47.08 -13.60 30.89
N THR A 9 47.07 -12.28 31.03
CA THR A 9 46.74 -11.67 32.32
C THR A 9 45.23 -11.70 32.55
N LEU A 10 44.79 -11.76 33.81
CA LEU A 10 43.35 -11.83 34.17
C LEU A 10 42.57 -10.63 33.60
N VAL A 11 43.19 -9.45 33.61
CA VAL A 11 42.63 -8.20 33.05
C VAL A 11 42.45 -8.30 31.54
N GLU A 12 43.42 -8.89 30.83
CA GLU A 12 43.38 -9.04 29.37
C GLU A 12 42.26 -9.99 28.92
N LEU A 13 42.00 -11.04 29.70
CA LEU A 13 40.86 -11.94 29.49
C LEU A 13 39.51 -11.24 29.76
N MET A 14 39.43 -10.42 30.80
CA MET A 14 38.24 -9.62 31.10
C MET A 14 37.92 -8.62 29.99
N VAL A 15 38.95 -7.94 29.47
CA VAL A 15 38.80 -6.99 28.35
C VAL A 15 38.36 -7.71 27.08
N ALA A 16 38.93 -8.88 26.78
CA ALA A 16 38.52 -9.69 25.62
C ALA A 16 37.04 -10.11 25.69
N MET A 17 36.57 -10.57 26.85
CA MET A 17 35.15 -10.91 27.04
C MET A 17 34.24 -9.68 26.97
N ALA A 18 34.64 -8.55 27.56
CA ALA A 18 33.86 -7.32 27.50
C ALA A 18 33.69 -6.83 26.06
N ILE A 19 34.78 -6.79 25.29
CA ILE A 19 34.76 -6.39 23.87
C ILE A 19 33.91 -7.38 23.06
N GLY A 20 34.07 -8.69 23.26
CA GLY A 20 33.28 -9.70 22.57
C GLY A 20 31.78 -9.55 22.82
N THR A 21 31.39 -9.25 24.07
CA THR A 21 29.97 -9.07 24.45
C THR A 21 29.38 -7.83 23.79
N VAL A 22 30.10 -6.71 23.77
CA VAL A 22 29.66 -5.46 23.12
C VAL A 22 29.46 -5.67 21.61
N ILE A 23 30.37 -6.37 20.95
CA ILE A 23 30.26 -6.66 19.51
C ILE A 23 29.04 -7.54 19.22
N ILE A 24 28.81 -8.61 19.99
CA ILE A 24 27.66 -9.50 19.80
C ILE A 24 26.34 -8.75 20.02
N LEU A 25 26.26 -7.89 21.04
CA LEU A 25 25.07 -7.07 21.29
C LEU A 25 24.81 -6.08 20.14
N GLY A 26 25.86 -5.39 19.67
CA GLY A 26 25.75 -4.47 18.54
C GLY A 26 25.33 -5.16 17.24
N ALA A 27 25.95 -6.30 16.92
CA ALA A 27 25.59 -7.11 15.76
C ALA A 27 24.17 -7.70 15.88
N GLY A 28 23.75 -8.11 17.08
CA GLY A 28 22.41 -8.61 17.35
C GLY A 28 21.33 -7.56 17.09
N GLN A 29 21.57 -6.29 17.48
CA GLN A 29 20.65 -5.19 17.18
C GLN A 29 20.50 -4.95 15.67
N LEU A 30 21.62 -4.92 14.93
CA LEU A 30 21.61 -4.75 13.47
C LEU A 30 20.87 -5.91 12.78
N PHE A 31 21.08 -7.14 13.24
CA PHE A 31 20.40 -8.32 12.72
C PHE A 31 18.89 -8.26 12.95
N LEU A 32 18.44 -7.94 14.17
CA LEU A 32 17.01 -7.79 14.50
C LEU A 32 16.34 -6.68 13.67
N THR A 33 17.02 -5.54 13.52
CA THR A 33 16.53 -4.41 12.70
C THR A 33 16.38 -4.81 11.23
N THR A 34 17.29 -5.62 10.71
CA THR A 34 17.25 -6.13 9.34
C THR A 34 16.03 -7.04 9.10
N PHE A 35 15.72 -7.95 10.05
CA PHE A 35 14.52 -8.81 9.97
C PHE A 35 13.21 -8.02 10.01
N GLN A 36 13.15 -6.97 10.85
CA GLN A 36 11.98 -6.08 10.92
C GLN A 36 11.82 -5.27 9.63
N THR A 37 12.93 -4.87 9.00
CA THR A 37 12.92 -4.13 7.74
C THR A 37 12.38 -4.99 6.59
N PHE A 38 12.78 -6.26 6.49
CA PHE A 38 12.27 -7.17 5.44
C PHE A 38 10.75 -7.39 5.51
N GLN A 39 10.19 -7.59 6.71
CA GLN A 39 8.75 -7.76 6.87
C GLN A 39 7.96 -6.49 6.51
N THR A 40 8.56 -5.32 6.73
CA THR A 40 7.99 -4.02 6.33
C THR A 40 7.99 -3.87 4.81
N VAL A 41 9.08 -4.27 4.14
CA VAL A 41 9.19 -4.19 2.67
C VAL A 41 8.18 -5.09 1.96
N ASP A 42 7.95 -6.33 2.42
CA ASP A 42 6.97 -7.24 1.79
C ASP A 42 5.53 -6.72 1.86
N LYS A 43 5.14 -6.13 3.00
CA LYS A 43 3.81 -5.51 3.15
C LYS A 43 3.64 -4.30 2.24
N VAL A 44 4.71 -3.53 2.06
CA VAL A 44 4.74 -2.37 1.16
C VAL A 44 4.76 -2.80 -0.32
N SER A 45 5.34 -3.96 -0.66
CA SER A 45 5.38 -4.46 -2.04
C SER A 45 4.01 -4.86 -2.58
N ARG A 46 3.18 -5.59 -1.79
CA ARG A 46 1.84 -6.00 -2.25
C ARG A 46 0.92 -4.81 -2.48
N LYS A 47 1.00 -3.80 -1.62
CA LYS A 47 0.27 -2.53 -1.77
C LYS A 47 0.65 -1.81 -3.07
N GLN A 48 1.95 -1.77 -3.38
CA GLN A 48 2.44 -1.14 -4.62
C GLN A 48 1.91 -1.85 -5.87
N GLU A 49 1.84 -3.18 -5.86
CA GLU A 49 1.29 -3.94 -6.99
C GLU A 49 -0.18 -3.60 -7.23
N THR A 50 -1.01 -3.67 -6.18
CA THR A 50 -2.43 -3.29 -6.23
C THR A 50 -2.61 -1.86 -6.74
N LEU A 51 -1.84 -0.92 -6.20
CA LEU A 51 -1.92 0.49 -6.58
C LEU A 51 -1.54 0.72 -8.04
N ILE A 52 -0.39 0.20 -8.48
CA ILE A 52 0.09 0.36 -9.86
C ILE A 52 -0.95 -0.22 -10.83
N PHE A 53 -1.50 -1.39 -10.51
CA PHE A 53 -2.53 -2.01 -11.31
C PHE A 53 -3.81 -1.16 -11.37
N ALA A 54 -4.34 -0.70 -10.23
CA ALA A 54 -5.53 0.15 -10.18
C ALA A 54 -5.35 1.47 -10.95
N VAL A 55 -4.25 2.19 -10.72
CA VAL A 55 -3.95 3.47 -11.38
C VAL A 55 -3.78 3.29 -12.89
N SER A 56 -3.09 2.22 -13.33
CA SER A 56 -2.90 1.95 -14.76
C SER A 56 -4.23 1.67 -15.47
N THR A 57 -5.10 0.88 -14.84
CA THR A 57 -6.45 0.55 -15.35
C THR A 57 -7.31 1.81 -15.47
N LEU A 58 -7.32 2.65 -14.43
CA LEU A 58 -8.12 3.88 -14.39
C LEU A 58 -7.59 4.95 -15.35
N THR A 59 -6.27 5.04 -15.51
CA THR A 59 -5.65 5.96 -16.48
C THR A 59 -6.00 5.53 -17.90
N GLU A 60 -5.97 4.23 -18.21
CA GLU A 60 -6.39 3.73 -19.51
C GLU A 60 -7.88 4.00 -19.75
N ALA A 61 -8.73 3.79 -18.75
CA ALA A 61 -10.16 4.09 -18.80
C ALA A 61 -10.43 5.57 -19.07
N GLY A 62 -9.78 6.49 -18.33
CA GLY A 62 -9.94 7.93 -18.54
C GLY A 62 -9.42 8.40 -19.90
N ARG A 63 -8.35 7.79 -20.43
CA ARG A 63 -7.91 8.06 -21.81
C ARG A 63 -8.94 7.66 -22.86
N LYS A 64 -9.74 6.63 -22.58
CA LYS A 64 -10.84 6.16 -23.45
C LYS A 64 -12.17 6.90 -23.20
N GLY A 65 -12.23 7.79 -22.20
CA GLY A 65 -13.48 8.45 -21.77
C GLY A 65 -14.48 7.48 -21.13
N LYS A 66 -13.95 6.46 -20.42
CA LYS A 66 -14.68 5.32 -19.86
C LYS A 66 -14.46 5.20 -18.36
N ILE A 67 -14.08 6.29 -17.70
CA ILE A 67 -13.79 6.24 -16.27
C ILE A 67 -15.04 5.97 -15.44
N GLY A 68 -16.21 6.40 -15.93
CA GLY A 68 -17.51 6.11 -15.32
C GLY A 68 -17.97 4.65 -15.44
N ASP A 69 -17.27 3.80 -16.21
CA ASP A 69 -17.57 2.36 -16.28
C ASP A 69 -16.97 1.60 -15.07
N TYR A 70 -16.29 2.31 -14.16
CA TYR A 70 -15.61 1.75 -13.00
C TYR A 70 -16.17 2.37 -11.72
N ALA A 71 -16.28 1.55 -10.68
CA ALA A 71 -16.68 1.97 -9.36
C ALA A 71 -15.87 1.25 -8.29
N ILE A 72 -15.79 1.84 -7.11
CA ILE A 72 -15.37 1.13 -5.89
C ILE A 72 -16.64 0.65 -5.23
N ILE A 73 -16.74 -0.66 -5.05
CA ILE A 73 -17.85 -1.28 -4.34
C ILE A 73 -17.33 -2.00 -3.10
N SER A 74 -18.18 -2.10 -2.09
CA SER A 74 -18.02 -2.98 -0.94
C SER A 74 -18.25 -4.44 -1.37
N ASP A 75 -17.33 -5.32 -1.00
CA ASP A 75 -17.47 -6.77 -1.14
C ASP A 75 -17.42 -7.39 0.26
N GLU A 76 -18.54 -7.98 0.68
CA GLU A 76 -18.67 -8.65 1.97
C GLU A 76 -18.22 -10.12 1.85
N ARG A 77 -17.23 -10.50 2.66
CA ARG A 77 -16.73 -11.87 2.70
C ARG A 77 -16.86 -12.44 4.11
N SER A 78 -17.82 -13.34 4.27
CA SER A 78 -18.02 -14.11 5.49
C SER A 78 -16.91 -15.16 5.67
N SER A 79 -16.27 -15.17 6.84
CA SER A 79 -15.26 -16.15 7.25
C SER A 79 -15.64 -16.76 8.60
N GLU A 80 -15.05 -17.91 8.98
CA GLU A 80 -15.25 -18.52 10.31
C GLU A 80 -14.93 -17.57 11.48
N SER A 81 -14.12 -16.55 11.23
CA SER A 81 -13.69 -15.54 12.20
C SER A 81 -14.54 -14.25 12.20
N GLY A 82 -15.61 -14.19 11.40
CA GLY A 82 -16.48 -13.03 11.25
C GLY A 82 -16.58 -12.52 9.82
N THR A 83 -17.36 -11.47 9.64
CA THR A 83 -17.57 -10.78 8.37
C THR A 83 -16.44 -9.78 8.12
N ARG A 84 -15.88 -9.77 6.91
CA ARG A 84 -14.87 -8.78 6.47
C ARG A 84 -15.38 -8.02 5.26
N HIS A 85 -15.23 -6.71 5.27
CA HIS A 85 -15.56 -5.86 4.14
C HIS A 85 -14.29 -5.48 3.38
N TYR A 86 -14.37 -5.54 2.05
CA TYR A 86 -13.29 -5.14 1.15
C TYR A 86 -13.79 -4.07 0.19
N CYS A 87 -13.03 -3.01 0.01
CA CYS A 87 -13.23 -2.08 -1.10
C CYS A 87 -12.57 -2.68 -2.33
N VAL A 88 -13.36 -3.00 -3.36
CA VAL A 88 -12.85 -3.60 -4.59
C VAL A 88 -13.10 -2.65 -5.75
N LEU A 89 -12.11 -2.53 -6.62
CA LEU A 89 -12.29 -1.84 -7.89
C LEU A 89 -13.03 -2.79 -8.83
N GLN A 90 -14.21 -2.39 -9.28
CA GLN A 90 -15.06 -3.18 -10.16
C GLN A 90 -15.29 -2.43 -11.47
N ASN A 91 -15.39 -3.19 -12.57
CA ASN A 91 -15.98 -2.67 -13.80
C ASN A 91 -17.50 -2.91 -13.75
N GLU A 92 -18.28 -1.83 -13.76
CA GLU A 92 -19.74 -1.88 -13.63
C GLU A 92 -20.40 -2.58 -14.83
N ASP A 93 -19.92 -2.31 -16.06
CA ASP A 93 -20.46 -2.92 -17.29
C ASP A 93 -20.44 -4.45 -17.25
N LYS A 94 -19.41 -5.03 -16.64
CA LYS A 94 -19.21 -6.49 -16.57
C LYS A 94 -19.52 -7.08 -15.20
N SER A 95 -19.88 -6.24 -14.23
CA SER A 95 -20.04 -6.61 -12.81
C SER A 95 -18.88 -7.46 -12.28
N GLN A 96 -17.66 -7.22 -12.75
CA GLN A 96 -16.50 -8.07 -12.46
C GLN A 96 -15.50 -7.34 -11.56
N PRO A 97 -15.16 -7.90 -10.38
CA PRO A 97 -14.12 -7.33 -9.52
C PRO A 97 -12.77 -7.50 -10.20
N ILE A 98 -11.99 -6.43 -10.23
CA ILE A 98 -10.71 -6.37 -10.92
C ILE A 98 -9.56 -6.48 -9.92
N VAL A 99 -9.65 -5.76 -8.81
CA VAL A 99 -8.62 -5.78 -7.75
C VAL A 99 -9.20 -5.38 -6.39
N ASP A 100 -8.74 -6.05 -5.34
CA ASP A 100 -8.99 -5.66 -3.96
C ASP A 100 -8.07 -4.50 -3.57
N LEU A 101 -8.66 -3.38 -3.15
CA LEU A 101 -7.94 -2.16 -2.81
C LEU A 101 -7.62 -2.11 -1.31
N ALA A 102 -8.65 -2.18 -0.48
CA ALA A 102 -8.51 -2.10 0.96
C ALA A 102 -9.49 -3.00 1.71
N GLN A 103 -9.13 -3.37 2.93
CA GLN A 103 -10.03 -3.98 3.91
C GLN A 103 -10.56 -2.90 4.86
N VAL A 104 -11.86 -2.93 5.17
CA VAL A 104 -12.55 -1.97 6.04
C VAL A 104 -13.48 -2.69 7.02
N ASP A 105 -13.90 -2.00 8.08
CA ASP A 105 -14.83 -2.56 9.08
C ASP A 105 -16.29 -2.46 8.63
N GLU A 106 -16.64 -1.37 7.93
CA GLU A 106 -17.99 -1.07 7.47
C GLU A 106 -18.04 -0.87 5.95
N GLU A 107 -19.17 -1.24 5.34
CA GLU A 107 -19.44 -1.04 3.91
C GLU A 107 -19.36 0.44 3.50
N THR A 108 -19.80 1.36 4.35
CA THR A 108 -19.82 2.81 4.11
C THR A 108 -18.43 3.45 4.12
N ALA A 109 -17.40 2.73 4.56
CA ALA A 109 -16.03 3.24 4.60
C ALA A 109 -15.35 3.26 3.22
N CYS A 110 -15.93 2.62 2.20
CA CYS A 110 -15.40 2.68 0.84
C CYS A 110 -15.74 4.03 0.17
N PRO A 111 -14.73 4.78 -0.31
CA PRO A 111 -14.98 6.05 -0.97
C PRO A 111 -15.58 5.85 -2.36
N THR A 112 -16.33 6.84 -2.83
CA THR A 112 -16.76 6.89 -4.23
C THR A 112 -15.53 7.04 -5.14
N LEU A 113 -15.45 6.23 -6.21
CA LEU A 113 -14.26 6.15 -7.05
C LEU A 113 -13.87 7.50 -7.64
N SER A 114 -14.84 8.26 -8.19
CA SER A 114 -14.54 9.51 -8.87
C SER A 114 -15.57 10.58 -8.59
N GLU A 115 -15.12 11.76 -8.18
CA GLU A 115 -15.90 12.98 -8.19
C GLU A 115 -15.54 13.79 -9.44
N ALA A 116 -16.54 14.09 -10.27
CA ALA A 116 -16.34 14.97 -11.42
C ALA A 116 -15.98 16.37 -10.90
N SER A 117 -14.84 16.90 -11.33
CA SER A 117 -14.55 18.32 -11.15
C SER A 117 -15.58 19.15 -11.90
N GLY A 118 -15.86 20.35 -11.41
CA GLY A 118 -16.85 21.27 -12.00
C GLY A 118 -16.55 21.68 -13.45
N ASP A 119 -15.41 21.27 -14.01
CA ASP A 119 -15.04 21.41 -15.42
C ASP A 119 -15.62 20.32 -16.33
N GLY A 120 -16.21 19.26 -15.76
CA GLY A 120 -16.81 18.13 -16.49
C GLY A 120 -15.81 17.28 -17.27
N VAL A 121 -14.51 17.54 -17.15
CA VAL A 121 -13.42 16.91 -17.91
C VAL A 121 -12.43 16.20 -16.99
N SER A 122 -12.27 16.71 -15.77
CA SER A 122 -11.36 16.15 -14.78
C SER A 122 -12.12 15.37 -13.72
N HIS A 123 -11.58 14.23 -13.31
CA HIS A 123 -12.15 13.35 -12.32
C HIS A 123 -11.12 13.15 -11.20
N THR A 124 -11.49 13.50 -9.97
CA THR A 124 -10.65 13.24 -8.79
C THR A 124 -10.95 11.84 -8.31
N VAL A 125 -9.93 10.99 -8.28
CA VAL A 125 -10.02 9.58 -7.89
C VAL A 125 -9.29 9.37 -6.57
N THR A 126 -9.96 8.72 -5.62
CA THR A 126 -9.40 8.38 -4.31
C THR A 126 -9.39 6.86 -4.12
N LEU A 127 -8.21 6.28 -3.92
CA LEU A 127 -8.02 4.84 -3.70
C LEU A 127 -7.49 4.58 -2.28
N PRO A 128 -8.24 3.85 -1.44
CA PRO A 128 -7.71 3.31 -0.19
C PRO A 128 -6.91 2.03 -0.48
N ILE A 129 -5.72 1.87 0.07
CA ILE A 129 -4.85 0.72 -0.18
C ILE A 129 -4.40 0.11 1.16
N GLY A 130 -4.65 -1.19 1.34
CA GLY A 130 -4.18 -1.95 2.50
C GLY A 130 -5.26 -2.31 3.51
N ASP A 131 -4.96 -2.19 4.80
CA ASP A 131 -5.91 -2.50 5.88
C ASP A 131 -6.28 -1.19 6.58
N CYS A 132 -7.53 -0.77 6.38
CA CYS A 132 -8.15 0.49 6.78
C CYS A 132 -9.19 0.29 7.89
N ARG A 133 -9.07 -0.81 8.64
CA ARG A 133 -9.87 -1.05 9.83
C ARG A 133 -9.43 -0.14 10.99
N GLU A 134 -10.39 0.33 11.77
CA GLU A 134 -10.16 1.16 12.95
C GLU A 134 -9.24 0.42 13.95
N GLY A 135 -8.22 1.13 14.44
CA GLY A 135 -7.23 0.55 15.36
C GLY A 135 -6.11 -0.24 14.67
N VAL A 136 -6.11 -0.33 13.33
CA VAL A 136 -5.00 -0.84 12.52
C VAL A 136 -4.31 0.33 11.80
N ASP A 137 -3.86 1.33 12.56
CA ASP A 137 -3.47 2.66 12.07
C ASP A 137 -2.26 2.71 11.10
N ALA A 138 -1.45 1.65 11.01
CA ALA A 138 -0.17 1.72 10.27
C ALA A 138 -0.22 1.13 8.85
N THR A 139 -1.40 0.70 8.36
CA THR A 139 -1.49 -0.04 7.09
C THR A 139 -2.50 0.49 6.09
N CYS A 140 -3.20 1.58 6.38
CA CYS A 140 -4.09 2.23 5.41
C CYS A 140 -3.37 3.40 4.74
N ASP A 141 -3.17 3.30 3.43
CA ASP A 141 -2.68 4.41 2.62
C ASP A 141 -3.83 4.91 1.73
N GLN A 142 -4.06 6.22 1.67
CA GLN A 142 -5.00 6.81 0.72
C GLN A 142 -4.25 7.60 -0.34
N ILE A 143 -4.57 7.33 -1.60
CA ILE A 143 -3.93 7.98 -2.74
C ILE A 143 -5.00 8.68 -3.58
N THR A 144 -4.84 9.99 -3.72
CA THR A 144 -5.72 10.83 -4.53
C THR A 144 -4.97 11.33 -5.75
N PHE A 145 -5.59 11.16 -6.92
CA PHE A 145 -5.04 11.64 -8.19
C PHE A 145 -6.16 12.15 -9.09
N THR A 146 -5.82 12.97 -10.07
CA THR A 146 -6.80 13.53 -11.01
C THR A 146 -6.56 12.95 -12.39
N ILE A 147 -7.63 12.47 -13.03
CA ILE A 147 -7.62 11.98 -14.41
C ILE A 147 -8.44 12.92 -15.27
N SER A 148 -7.87 13.44 -16.36
CA SER A 148 -8.61 14.23 -17.34
C SER A 148 -8.94 13.41 -18.59
N GLU A 149 -10.21 13.45 -19.01
CA GLU A 149 -10.68 12.81 -20.22
C GLU A 149 -10.30 13.64 -21.45
N ARG A 150 -9.15 13.32 -22.07
CA ARG A 150 -8.67 14.07 -23.25
C ARG A 150 -9.68 14.10 -24.40
N ASN A 151 -10.47 13.05 -24.59
CA ASN A 151 -11.43 12.98 -25.70
C ASN A 151 -12.58 13.99 -25.51
N LYS A 152 -12.98 14.23 -24.25
CA LYS A 152 -14.00 15.22 -23.88
C LYS A 152 -13.43 16.64 -23.90
N ALA A 153 -12.17 16.82 -23.52
CA ALA A 153 -11.47 18.11 -23.59
C ALA A 153 -11.35 18.68 -25.01
N ILE A 154 -11.36 17.84 -26.04
CA ILE A 154 -11.21 18.26 -27.45
C ILE A 154 -12.57 18.56 -28.11
N SER A 155 -13.67 18.12 -27.51
CA SER A 155 -15.03 18.41 -27.96
C SER A 155 -15.70 19.38 -26.97
N PRO A 156 -15.36 20.68 -26.99
CA PRO A 156 -16.11 21.64 -26.20
C PRO A 156 -17.55 21.63 -26.70
N GLU A 157 -18.48 21.36 -25.79
CA GLU A 157 -19.91 21.53 -26.02
C GLU A 157 -20.15 22.94 -26.56
N GLU A 158 -20.66 23.03 -27.78
CA GLU A 158 -21.08 24.28 -28.39
C GLU A 158 -22.20 24.86 -27.50
N PRO A 159 -22.07 26.09 -26.95
CA PRO A 159 -23.11 26.65 -26.12
C PRO A 159 -24.34 26.88 -27.00
N THR A 160 -25.38 26.08 -26.75
CA THR A 160 -26.69 26.27 -27.38
C THR A 160 -27.26 27.63 -26.95
N SER A 161 -27.47 28.47 -27.96
CA SER A 161 -27.98 29.84 -27.85
C SER A 161 -29.48 29.92 -27.59
#